data_AF-A0A1Q7IG16-F1
#
_entry.id   AF-A0A1Q7IG16-F1
#
_cell.length_a   1.000
_cell.length_b   1.000
_cell.length_c   1.000
_cell.angle_alpha   90.00
_cell.angle_beta   90.00
_cell.angle_gamma   90.00
#
_symmetry.space_group_name_H-M   'P 1'
#
loop_
_entity.id
_entity.type
_entity.pdbx_description
1 polymer ?
#
loop_
_entity_poly.entity_id
_entity_poly.type
_entity_poly.pdbx_seq_one_letter_code
_entity_poly.pdbx_strand_id
1 'polypeptide(L)'
;MLLFFHLPVLTRTLLISLIAGLTLIGIMVRPWKTNEALIALAGAGLLLTLGLVSPADALSTLAHDWNTFFFFLGLMSISVLAEVAGLFDWLAFQAARLSRNSARRLFLNTFLQA
;
A
#
# COMPACT_ATOMS: atom_id res chain seq x y z
N MET A 1 1.34 -24.35 26.52
CA MET A 1 -0.10 -24.43 26.20
C MET A 1 -1.03 -24.21 27.42
N LEU A 2 -0.56 -23.68 28.57
CA LEU A 2 -1.42 -23.50 29.78
C LEU A 2 -1.21 -22.15 30.51
N LEU A 3 -0.87 -21.08 29.79
CA LEU A 3 -0.75 -19.72 30.37
C LEU A 3 -1.43 -18.63 29.49
N PHE A 4 -2.26 -19.03 28.52
CA PHE A 4 -2.94 -18.14 27.58
C PHE A 4 -4.39 -17.77 27.99
N PHE A 5 -4.93 -18.40 29.04
CA PHE A 5 -6.38 -18.42 29.28
C PHE A 5 -6.92 -17.36 30.27
N HIS A 6 -6.11 -16.42 30.76
CA HIS A 6 -6.54 -15.43 31.77
C HIS A 6 -6.25 -13.97 31.42
N LEU A 7 -5.79 -13.66 30.20
CA LEU A 7 -5.80 -12.28 29.75
C LEU A 7 -7.21 -11.93 29.28
N PRO A 8 -7.85 -10.87 29.83
CA PRO A 8 -9.11 -10.37 29.29
C PRO A 8 -8.95 -10.13 27.79
N VAL A 9 -9.98 -10.45 26.99
CA VAL A 9 -10.00 -10.14 25.55
C VAL A 9 -9.61 -8.68 25.30
N LEU A 10 -10.00 -7.80 26.23
CA LEU A 10 -9.60 -6.40 26.26
C LEU A 10 -8.08 -6.20 26.28
N THR A 11 -7.34 -6.88 27.16
CA THR A 11 -5.88 -6.73 27.26
C THR A 11 -5.18 -7.21 26.00
N ARG A 12 -5.63 -8.32 25.40
CA ARG A 12 -5.07 -8.79 24.12
C ARG A 12 -5.34 -7.79 23.00
N THR A 13 -6.57 -7.29 22.88
CA THR A 13 -6.91 -6.28 21.86
C THR A 13 -6.13 -4.99 22.06
N LEU A 14 -5.95 -4.52 23.30
CA LEU A 14 -5.14 -3.34 23.60
C LEU A 14 -3.67 -3.53 23.19
N LEU A 15 -3.08 -4.69 23.44
CA LEU A 15 -1.70 -4.98 23.02
C LEU A 15 -1.58 -5.04 21.49
N ILE A 16 -2.51 -5.68 20.78
CA ILE A 16 -2.52 -5.70 19.31
C ILE A 16 -2.62 -4.27 18.76
N SER A 17 -3.58 -3.48 19.25
CA SER A 17 -3.77 -2.09 18.82
C SER A 17 -2.56 -1.21 19.13
N LEU A 18 -1.90 -1.42 20.27
CA LEU A 18 -0.67 -0.70 20.62
C LEU A 18 0.46 -1.03 19.65
N ILE A 19 0.69 -2.31 19.37
CA ILE A 19 1.75 -2.76 18.44
C ILE A 19 1.45 -2.30 17.01
N ALA A 20 0.19 -2.40 16.58
CA ALA A 20 -0.25 -1.90 15.26
C ALA A 20 -0.08 -0.38 15.16
N GLY A 21 -0.46 0.37 16.21
CA GLY A 21 -0.27 1.82 16.28
C GLY A 21 1.21 2.21 16.23
N LEU A 22 2.07 1.55 16.99
CA LEU A 22 3.52 1.77 16.95
C LEU A 22 4.11 1.45 15.58
N THR A 23 3.65 0.37 14.94
CA THR A 23 4.09 0.00 13.59
C THR A 23 3.68 1.06 12.58
N LEU A 24 2.44 1.56 12.64
CA LEU A 24 1.93 2.60 11.76
C LEU A 24 2.69 3.92 11.95
N ILE A 25 2.93 4.34 13.20
CA ILE A 25 3.75 5.51 13.51
C ILE A 25 5.18 5.31 12.96
N GLY A 26 5.75 4.12 13.13
CA GLY A 26 7.07 3.79 12.58
C GLY A 26 7.14 3.93 11.06
N ILE A 27 6.09 3.52 10.35
CA ILE A 27 5.97 3.70 8.90
C ILE A 27 5.87 5.19 8.55
N MET A 28 5.01 5.96 9.23
CA MET A 28 4.78 7.37 8.93
C MET A 28 6.00 8.27 9.21
N VAL A 29 6.68 8.02 10.34
CA VAL A 29 7.83 8.84 10.78
C VAL A 29 9.08 8.57 9.93
N ARG A 30 9.11 7.46 9.16
CA ARG A 30 10.24 7.03 8.32
C ARG A 30 11.60 7.33 8.98
N PRO A 31 11.85 6.82 10.21
CA PRO A 31 12.92 7.31 11.08
C PRO A 31 14.33 7.21 10.49
N TRP A 32 14.57 6.30 9.53
CA TRP A 32 15.91 6.05 8.97
C TRP A 32 15.98 5.95 7.44
N LYS A 33 15.01 6.51 6.70
CA LYS A 33 14.80 6.20 5.26
C LYS A 33 14.69 4.69 4.97
N THR A 34 14.41 3.90 6.00
CA THR A 34 14.21 2.46 5.91
C THR A 34 12.99 2.15 5.07
N ASN A 35 13.05 1.05 4.32
CA ASN A 35 11.93 0.55 3.55
C ASN A 35 10.74 0.30 4.49
N GLU A 36 9.59 0.88 4.17
CA GLU A 36 8.33 0.74 4.93
C GLU A 36 7.96 -0.73 5.10
N ALA A 37 8.29 -1.57 4.11
CA ALA A 37 8.09 -3.01 4.16
C ALA A 37 8.83 -3.67 5.34
N LEU A 38 10.05 -3.22 5.67
CA LEU A 38 10.83 -3.79 6.77
C LEU A 38 10.17 -3.51 8.14
N ILE A 39 9.64 -2.29 8.32
CA ILE A 39 8.95 -1.89 9.55
C ILE A 39 7.64 -2.66 9.68
N ALA A 40 6.88 -2.80 8.59
CA ALA A 40 5.65 -3.60 8.56
C ALA A 40 5.92 -5.08 8.89
N LEU A 41 6.95 -5.67 8.28
CA LEU A 41 7.37 -7.05 8.55
C LEU A 41 7.83 -7.24 10.00
N ALA A 42 8.54 -6.28 10.58
CA ALA A 42 8.94 -6.31 11.97
C ALA A 42 7.72 -6.27 12.91
N GLY A 43 6.74 -5.40 12.66
CA GLY A 43 5.49 -5.33 13.43
C GLY A 43 4.66 -6.62 13.34
N ALA A 44 4.49 -7.16 12.13
CA ALA A 44 3.83 -8.45 11.92
C ALA A 44 4.58 -9.61 12.60
N GLY A 45 5.91 -9.64 12.49
CA GLY A 45 6.76 -10.62 13.15
C GLY A 45 6.67 -10.57 14.69
N LEU A 46 6.58 -9.37 15.27
CA LEU A 46 6.36 -9.21 16.72
C LEU A 46 4.98 -9.77 17.13
N LEU A 47 3.92 -9.49 16.36
CA LEU A 47 2.58 -10.02 16.66
C LEU A 47 2.52 -11.56 16.59
N LEU A 48 3.24 -12.17 15.64
CA LEU A 48 3.31 -13.61 15.48
C LEU A 48 4.18 -14.28 16.56
N THR A 49 5.36 -13.72 16.87
CA THR A 49 6.28 -14.29 17.87
C THR A 49 5.74 -14.19 19.29
N LEU A 50 4.98 -13.15 19.61
CA LEU A 50 4.27 -13.03 20.88
C LEU A 50 3.00 -13.91 20.95
N GLY A 51 2.64 -14.61 19.87
CA GLY A 51 1.44 -15.44 19.79
C GLY A 51 0.13 -14.66 19.89
N LEU A 52 0.18 -13.35 19.63
CA LEU A 52 -1.01 -12.49 19.64
C LEU A 52 -1.89 -12.75 18.42
N VAL A 53 -1.33 -13.23 17.31
CA VAL A 53 -2.05 -13.61 16.10
C VAL A 53 -1.66 -15.04 15.71
N SER A 54 -2.63 -15.87 15.31
CA SER A 54 -2.36 -17.22 14.83
C SER A 54 -1.69 -17.17 13.45
N PRO A 55 -0.61 -17.93 13.21
CA PRO A 55 0.00 -18.03 11.88
C PRO A 55 -1.00 -18.50 10.81
N ALA A 56 -1.98 -19.33 11.17
CA ALA A 56 -3.01 -19.80 10.25
C ALA A 56 -3.93 -18.65 9.80
N ASP A 57 -4.37 -17.80 10.74
CA ASP A 57 -5.21 -16.64 10.46
C ASP A 57 -4.46 -15.60 9.62
N ALA A 58 -3.17 -15.40 9.89
CA ALA A 58 -2.31 -14.53 9.10
C ALA A 58 -2.18 -15.03 7.65
N LEU A 59 -2.00 -16.34 7.46
CA LEU A 59 -1.87 -16.93 6.13
C LEU A 59 -3.20 -16.89 5.35
N SER A 60 -4.33 -17.13 6.02
CA SER A 60 -5.65 -17.01 5.39
C SER A 60 -5.95 -15.57 4.97
N THR A 61 -5.54 -14.60 5.80
CA THR A 61 -5.68 -13.17 5.47
C THR A 61 -4.85 -12.82 4.24
N LEU A 62 -3.59 -13.28 4.19
CA LEU A 62 -2.72 -13.05 3.04
C LEU A 62 -3.28 -13.67 1.75
N ALA A 63 -3.85 -14.87 1.82
CA ALA A 63 -4.48 -15.52 0.66
C ALA A 63 -5.71 -14.75 0.16
N HIS A 64 -6.48 -14.14 1.07
CA HIS A 64 -7.62 -13.30 0.72
C HIS A 64 -7.18 -12.00 0.03
N ASP A 65 -6.16 -11.33 0.59
CA ASP A 65 -5.66 -10.05 0.09
C ASP A 65 -4.84 -10.18 -1.21
N TRP A 66 -4.40 -11.39 -1.53
CA TRP A 66 -3.63 -11.69 -2.74
C TRP A 66 -4.34 -11.24 -4.03
N ASN A 67 -5.67 -11.38 -4.08
CA ASN A 67 -6.48 -10.91 -5.20
C ASN A 67 -6.35 -9.37 -5.39
N THR A 68 -6.34 -8.63 -4.29
CA THR A 68 -6.17 -7.16 -4.31
C THR A 68 -4.76 -6.77 -4.77
N PHE A 69 -3.72 -7.48 -4.32
CA PHE A 69 -2.36 -7.23 -4.79
C PHE A 69 -2.22 -7.49 -6.30
N PHE A 70 -2.82 -8.55 -6.82
CA PHE A 70 -2.84 -8.82 -8.26
C PHE A 70 -3.61 -7.78 -9.04
N PHE A 71 -4.71 -7.25 -8.50
CA PHE A 71 -5.44 -6.15 -9.13
C PHE A 71 -4.55 -4.92 -9.30
N PHE A 72 -3.85 -4.48 -8.25
CA PHE A 72 -2.91 -3.37 -8.34
C PHE A 72 -1.74 -3.66 -9.27
N LEU A 73 -1.19 -4.87 -9.21
CA LEU A 73 -0.14 -5.31 -10.13
C LEU A 73 -0.63 -5.22 -11.59
N GLY A 74 -1.85 -5.65 -11.86
CA GLY A 74 -2.49 -5.56 -13.17
C GLY A 74 -2.66 -4.12 -13.64
N LEU A 75 -3.17 -3.23 -12.78
CA LEU A 75 -3.30 -1.80 -13.08
C LEU A 75 -1.95 -1.18 -13.44
N MET A 76 -0.90 -1.43 -12.64
CA MET A 76 0.44 -0.94 -12.92
C MET A 76 1.00 -1.53 -14.22
N SER A 77 0.79 -2.83 -14.46
CA SER A 77 1.24 -3.52 -15.67
C SER A 77 0.60 -2.96 -16.93
N ILE A 78 -0.72 -2.70 -16.90
CA ILE A 78 -1.45 -2.09 -18.02
C ILE A 78 -0.93 -0.67 -18.27
N SER A 79 -0.69 0.12 -17.23
CA SER A 79 -0.11 1.47 -17.37
C SER A 79 1.26 1.42 -18.03
N VAL A 80 2.14 0.51 -17.60
CA VAL A 80 3.48 0.36 -18.21
C VAL A 80 3.36 -0.10 -19.67
N LEU A 81 2.45 -1.03 -19.97
CA LEU A 81 2.23 -1.47 -21.35
C LEU A 81 1.70 -0.33 -22.23
N ALA A 82 0.81 0.52 -21.71
CA ALA A 82 0.31 1.69 -22.40
C ALA A 82 1.41 2.73 -22.66
N GLU A 83 2.34 2.90 -21.71
CA GLU A 83 3.53 3.75 -21.86
C GLU A 83 4.44 3.23 -22.97
N VAL A 84 4.79 1.93 -22.93
CA VAL A 84 5.63 1.30 -23.95
C VAL A 84 4.98 1.31 -25.34
N ALA A 85 3.65 1.24 -25.41
CA ALA A 85 2.89 1.37 -26.65
C ALA A 85 2.81 2.82 -27.18
N GLY A 86 3.33 3.81 -26.45
CA GLY A 86 3.30 5.22 -26.83
C GLY A 86 1.93 5.89 -26.69
N LEU A 87 0.99 5.28 -25.94
CA LEU A 87 -0.34 5.84 -25.73
C LEU A 87 -0.25 7.21 -25.04
N PHE A 88 0.62 7.33 -24.03
CA PHE A 88 0.81 8.59 -23.31
C PHE A 88 1.45 9.67 -24.19
N ASP A 89 2.39 9.32 -25.06
CA ASP A 89 3.00 10.26 -26.02
C ASP A 89 1.98 10.76 -27.04
N TRP A 90 1.13 9.86 -27.56
CA TRP A 90 0.05 10.22 -28.47
C TRP A 90 -0.96 11.16 -27.80
N LEU A 91 -1.36 10.87 -26.56
CA LEU A 91 -2.25 11.73 -25.77
C LEU A 91 -1.61 13.11 -25.50
N ALA A 92 -0.32 13.15 -25.15
CA ALA A 92 0.42 14.39 -24.92
C ALA A 92 0.47 15.26 -26.19
N PHE A 93 0.75 14.66 -27.35
CA PHE A 93 0.72 15.37 -28.63
C PHE A 93 -0.68 15.90 -28.96
N GLN A 94 -1.73 15.11 -28.69
CA GLN A 94 -3.11 15.51 -28.90
C GLN A 94 -3.49 16.71 -28.01
N ALA A 95 -3.12 16.67 -26.73
CA ALA A 95 -3.34 17.76 -25.78
C ALA A 95 -2.60 19.04 -26.22
N ALA A 96 -1.36 18.91 -26.69
CA ALA A 96 -0.57 20.03 -27.23
C ALA A 96 -1.22 20.66 -28.46
N ARG A 97 -1.74 19.84 -29.39
CA ARG A 97 -2.42 20.33 -30.61
C ARG A 97 -3.71 21.08 -30.28
N LEU A 98 -4.46 20.62 -29.27
CA LEU A 98 -5.67 21.29 -28.77
C LEU A 98 -5.38 22.61 -28.04
N SER A 99 -4.15 22.81 -27.54
CA SER A 99 -3.77 23.99 -26.76
C SER A 99 -3.63 25.29 -27.56
N ARG A 100 -3.59 25.25 -28.90
CA ARG A 100 -3.51 26.42 -29.80
C ARG A 100 -2.55 27.53 -29.31
N ASN A 101 -1.31 27.16 -28.97
CA ASN A 101 -0.22 28.07 -28.58
C ASN A 101 -0.44 28.91 -27.31
N SER A 102 -1.40 28.55 -26.44
CA SER A 102 -1.63 29.21 -25.15
C SER A 102 -1.18 28.33 -23.99
N ALA A 103 -0.12 28.73 -23.28
CA ALA A 103 0.43 28.00 -22.14
C ALA A 103 -0.62 27.69 -21.04
N ARG A 104 -1.61 28.57 -20.83
CA ARG A 104 -2.72 28.34 -19.88
C ARG A 104 -3.65 27.22 -20.34
N ARG A 105 -3.91 27.11 -21.65
CA ARG A 105 -4.76 26.04 -22.22
C ARG A 105 -4.02 24.71 -22.26
N LEU A 106 -2.71 24.72 -22.42
CA LEU A 106 -1.88 23.51 -22.34
C LEU A 106 -1.94 22.95 -20.93
N PHE A 107 -1.65 23.79 -19.94
CA PHE A 107 -1.70 23.42 -18.52
C PHE A 107 -3.07 22.86 -18.14
N LEU A 108 -4.17 23.54 -18.52
CA LEU A 108 -5.52 23.05 -18.26
C LEU A 108 -5.82 21.72 -18.96
N ASN A 109 -5.44 21.56 -20.22
CA ASN A 109 -5.69 20.33 -20.97
C ASN A 109 -4.90 19.14 -20.42
N THR A 110 -3.67 19.35 -19.93
CA THR A 110 -2.86 18.29 -19.31
C THR A 110 -3.39 17.91 -17.92
N PHE A 111 -3.80 18.88 -17.11
CA PHE A 111 -4.32 18.59 -15.76
C PHE A 111 -5.76 18.07 -15.73
N LEU A 112 -6.59 18.41 -16.71
CA LEU A 112 -7.95 17.85 -16.84
C LEU A 112 -7.97 16.42 -17.39
N GLN A 113 -6.85 15.91 -17.91
CA GLN A 113 -6.69 14.53 -18.41
C GLN A 113 -5.97 13.59 -17.43
N ALA A 114 -5.50 14.10 -16.28
CA ALA A 114 -4.99 13.31 -15.17
C ALA A 114 -6.15 12.81 -14.30
#